data_AF-A0A8S0QJS8-F1
#
_entry.id   AF-A0A8S0QJS8-F1
#
_cell.length_a   1.000
_cell.length_b   1.000
_cell.length_c   1.000
_cell.angle_alpha   90.00
_cell.angle_beta   90.00
_cell.angle_gamma   90.00
#
_symmetry.space_group_name_H-M   'P 1'
#
loop_
_entity.id
_entity.type
_entity.pdbx_description
1 polymer ?
#
loop_
_entity_poly.entity_id
_entity_poly.type
_entity_poly.pdbx_seq_one_letter_code
_entity_poly.pdbx_strand_id
1 'polypeptide(L)' 'MYLPIKLSSKQISGTDKFVKVIDFLRRQLHRETLFVYVNSAFSPNPDELVKDLYNNFGIDGKLVVNYACSMAWG' A
#
# COMPACT_ATOMS: atom_id res chain seq x y z
N MET A 1 -12.75 -16.89 -8.91
CA MET A 1 -11.50 -17.13 -9.66
C MET A 1 -10.49 -16.07 -9.21
N TYR A 2 -9.65 -16.38 -8.22
CA TYR A 2 -8.63 -15.45 -7.75
C TYR A 2 -7.39 -15.62 -8.64
N LEU A 3 -7.16 -14.69 -9.56
CA LEU A 3 -5.90 -14.64 -10.31
C LEU A 3 -4.80 -14.20 -9.33
N PRO A 4 -3.72 -15.00 -9.15
CA PRO A 4 -2.57 -14.54 -8.39
C PRO A 4 -1.90 -13.43 -9.20
N ILE A 5 -2.11 -12.19 -8.77
CA ILE A 5 -1.38 -11.04 -9.29
C ILE A 5 0.08 -11.26 -8.89
N LYS A 6 0.90 -11.67 -9.85
CA LYS A 6 2.35 -11.71 -9.69
C LYS A 6 2.81 -10.25 -9.69
N LEU A 7 2.80 -9.64 -8.51
CA LEU A 7 3.37 -8.31 -8.29
C LEU A 7 4.89 -8.46 -8.46
N SER A 8 5.33 -8.34 -9.71
CA SER A 8 6.73 -8.21 -10.08
C SER A 8 7.36 -7.19 -9.15
N SER A 9 8.35 -7.64 -8.38
CA SER A 9 9.03 -6.94 -7.32
C SER A 9 9.70 -5.66 -7.83
N LYS A 10 8.92 -4.59 -8.04
CA LYS A 10 9.48 -3.25 -8.02
C LYS A 10 9.83 -3.00 -6.57
N GLN A 11 11.14 -2.96 -6.29
CA GLN A 11 11.66 -2.55 -4.98
C GLN A 11 11.15 -1.13 -4.72
N ILE A 12 10.09 -1.02 -3.93
CA ILE A 12 9.75 0.23 -3.25
C ILE A 12 10.77 0.33 -2.14
N SER A 13 11.67 1.31 -2.24
CA SER A 13 12.67 1.55 -1.21
C SER A 13 11.98 2.04 0.06
N GLY A 14 12.53 1.72 1.23
CA GLY A 14 12.04 2.30 2.48
C GLY A 14 12.15 3.84 2.49
N THR A 15 13.03 4.41 1.68
CA THR A 15 13.17 5.87 1.50
C THR A 15 12.14 6.47 0.53
N ASP A 16 11.35 5.65 -0.14
CA ASP A 16 10.26 6.15 -0.98
C ASP A 16 9.08 6.58 -0.11
N LYS A 17 8.35 7.58 -0.60
CA LYS A 17 7.07 8.02 -0.02
C LYS A 17 5.95 7.01 -0.32
N PHE A 18 4.97 6.94 0.57
CA PHE A 18 3.85 6.02 0.45
C PHE A 18 2.97 6.26 -0.78
N VAL A 19 2.93 7.50 -1.32
CA VAL A 19 2.29 7.81 -2.61
C VAL A 19 2.75 6.90 -3.74
N LYS A 20 4.02 6.46 -3.72
CA LYS A 20 4.57 5.54 -4.73
C LYS A 20 3.92 4.15 -4.66
N VAL A 21 3.54 3.70 -3.46
CA VAL A 21 2.76 2.46 -3.25
C VAL A 21 1.36 2.62 -3.81
N ILE A 22 0.70 3.75 -3.53
CA ILE A 22 -0.65 4.05 -4.02
C ILE A 22 -0.67 4.08 -5.56
N ASP A 23 0.25 4.82 -6.17
CA ASP A 23 0.36 4.92 -7.64
C ASP A 23 0.71 3.58 -8.28
N PHE A 24 1.54 2.78 -7.62
CA PHE A 24 1.86 1.44 -8.08
C PHE A 24 0.60 0.57 -8.12
N LEU A 25 -0.19 0.53 -7.03
CA LEU A 25 -1.43 -0.24 -6.98
C LEU A 25 -2.46 0.25 -8.00
N ARG A 26 -2.62 1.57 -8.16
CA ARG A 26 -3.51 2.17 -9.17
C ARG A 26 -3.16 1.73 -10.59
N ARG A 27 -1.87 1.75 -10.94
CA ARG A 27 -1.37 1.32 -12.25
C ARG A 27 -1.55 -0.18 -12.47
N GLN A 28 -1.27 -0.99 -11.45
CA GLN A 28 -1.40 -2.45 -11.54
C GLN A 28 -2.87 -2.90 -11.63
N LEU A 29 -3.77 -2.21 -10.95
CA LEU A 29 -5.19 -2.57 -10.90
C LEU A 29 -6.05 -1.81 -11.92
N HIS A 30 -5.43 -0.94 -12.74
CA HIS A 30 -6.10 -0.07 -13.70
C HIS A 30 -7.27 0.72 -13.08
N ARG A 31 -7.03 1.31 -11.89
CA ARG A 31 -8.04 2.05 -11.14
C ARG A 31 -7.58 3.46 -10.84
N GLU A 32 -8.45 4.43 -11.13
CA GLU A 32 -8.21 5.84 -10.83
C GLU A 32 -8.41 6.13 -9.33
N THR A 33 -9.48 5.59 -8.75
CA THR A 33 -9.77 5.70 -7.32
C THR A 33 -9.44 4.39 -6.61
N LEU A 34 -8.53 4.48 -5.63
CA LEU A 34 -8.15 3.37 -4.77
C LEU A 34 -7.91 3.92 -3.37
N PHE A 35 -8.51 3.28 -2.38
CA PHE A 35 -8.25 3.56 -0.97
C PHE A 35 -7.25 2.53 -0.47
N VAL A 36 -6.19 2.99 0.23
CA VAL A 36 -5.09 2.14 0.66
C VAL A 36 -4.93 2.26 2.16
N TYR A 37 -4.82 1.12 2.84
CA TYR A 37 -4.82 1.02 4.28
C TYR A 37 -3.63 0.19 4.78
N VAL A 38 -2.98 0.64 5.85
CA VAL A 38 -1.96 -0.15 6.55
C VAL A 38 -2.64 -0.99 7.63
N ASN A 39 -2.29 -2.28 7.70
CA ASN A 39 -2.79 -3.25 8.68
C ASN A 39 -4.32 -3.31 8.84
N SER A 40 -5.07 -3.01 7.77
CA SER A 40 -6.53 -2.96 7.82
C SER A 40 -7.09 -2.01 8.90
N ALA A 41 -6.38 -0.91 9.17
CA ALA A 41 -6.75 0.00 10.25
C ALA A 41 -6.92 1.45 9.79
N PHE A 42 -5.92 2.00 9.08
CA PHE A 42 -5.91 3.42 8.72
C PHE A 42 -5.27 3.66 7.36
N SER A 43 -5.60 4.80 6.72
CA SER A 43 -4.94 5.26 5.50
C SER A 43 -3.78 6.19 5.89
N PRO A 44 -2.52 5.79 5.65
CA PRO A 44 -1.37 6.66 5.95
C PRO A 44 -1.36 7.89 5.04
N ASN A 45 -0.60 8.91 5.45
CA ASN A 45 -0.39 10.11 4.63
C ASN A 45 0.50 9.75 3.42
N PRO A 46 0.12 10.14 2.18
CA PRO A 46 0.91 9.86 0.98
C PRO A 46 2.37 10.36 1.05
N ASP A 47 2.66 11.37 1.86
CA ASP A 47 4.01 11.92 2.06
C ASP A 47 4.87 11.16 3.09
N GLU A 48 4.30 10.24 3.87
CA GLU A 48 5.05 9.43 4.83
C GLU A 48 6.02 8.47 4.12
N LEU A 49 7.17 8.23 4.74
CA LEU A 49 8.14 7.28 4.24
C LEU A 49 7.68 5.84 4.53
N VAL A 50 7.89 4.96 3.56
CA VAL A 50 7.56 3.53 3.71
C VAL A 50 8.36 2.90 4.86
N LYS A 51 9.60 3.34 5.09
CA LYS A 51 10.42 2.92 6.23
C LYS A 51 9.79 3.29 7.58
N ASP A 52 9.21 4.48 7.70
CA ASP A 52 8.61 4.92 8.96
C ASP A 52 7.33 4.12 9.23
N LEU A 53 6.53 3.89 8.20
CA LEU A 53 5.36 3.01 8.31
C LEU A 53 5.76 1.56 8.66
N TYR A 54 6.84 1.05 8.06
CA TYR A 54 7.37 -0.27 8.39
C TYR A 54 7.89 -0.35 9.83
N ASN A 55 8.60 0.66 10.31
CA ASN A 55 9.13 0.67 11.68
C ASN A 55 8.00 0.73 12.73
N ASN A 56 6.94 1.49 12.46
CA ASN A 56 5.83 1.68 13.40
C ASN A 56 4.76 0.58 13.32
N PHE A 57 4.52 0.01 12.13
CA PHE A 57 3.38 -0.87 11.84
C PHE A 57 3.77 -2.17 11.15
N GLY A 58 5.07 -2.46 10.99
CA GLY A 58 5.54 -3.73 10.44
C GLY A 58 5.19 -4.91 11.34
N ILE A 59 4.75 -6.02 10.74
CA ILE A 59 4.41 -7.27 11.43
C ILE A 59 5.12 -8.40 10.69
N ASP A 60 5.80 -9.29 11.41
CA ASP A 60 6.55 -10.43 10.83
C ASP A 60 7.54 -10.04 9.72
N GLY A 61 8.22 -8.90 9.89
CA GLY A 61 9.21 -8.42 8.92
C GLY A 61 8.63 -7.91 7.59
N LYS A 62 7.33 -7.59 7.55
CA LYS A 62 6.63 -7.02 6.39
C LYS A 62 5.68 -5.90 6.81
N LEU A 63 5.45 -4.95 5.91
CA LEU A 63 4.38 -3.96 6.04
C LEU A 63 3.16 -4.47 5.29
N VAL A 64 2.04 -4.69 6.00
CA VAL A 64 0.80 -5.17 5.37
C VAL A 64 0.01 -3.99 4.84
N VAL A 65 -0.19 -3.96 3.52
CA VAL A 65 -0.96 -2.93 2.82
C VAL A 65 -2.19 -3.58 2.19
N ASN A 66 -3.35 -3.00 2.48
CA ASN A 66 -4.67 -3.43 2.04
C ASN A 66 -5.25 -2.35 1.13
N TYR A 67 -6.13 -2.72 0.21
CA TYR A 67 -6.76 -1.76 -0.69
C TYR A 67 -8.26 -2.02 -0.84
N ALA A 68 -9.02 -0.95 -1.08
CA ALA A 68 -10.45 -1.00 -1.30
C ALA A 68 -10.88 -0.08 -2.44
N CYS A 69 -12.00 -0.40 -3.09
CA CYS A 69 -12.59 0.41 -4.16
C CYS A 69 -13.48 1.54 -3.63
N SER A 70 -14.02 1.36 -2.43
CA SER A 70 -14.81 2.32 -1.69
C SER A 70 -14.16 2.53 -0.32
N MET A 71 -14.44 3.66 0.32
CA MET A 71 -13.98 3.89 1.69
C MET A 71 -14.51 2.76 2.59
N ALA A 72 -13.60 1.99 3.16
CA ALA A 72 -13.93 0.92 4.11
C ALA A 72 -13.88 1.44 5.55
N TRP A 73 -12.98 2.39 5.81
CA TRP A 73 -12.82 3.10 7.09
C TRP A 73 -12.54 4.58 6.81
N GLY A 74 -13.09 5.44 7.68
CA GLY A 74 -12.97 6.90 7.69
C GLY A 74 -12.87 7.41 9.12
#